data_AF-A0AAD3MQR4-F1
#
_entry.id   AF-A0AAD3MQR4-F1
#
_cell.length_a   1.000
_cell.length_b   1.000
_cell.length_c   1.000
_cell.angle_alpha   90.00
_cell.angle_beta   90.00
_cell.angle_gamma   90.00
#
_symmetry.space_group_name_H-M   'P 1'
#
loop_
_entity.id
_entity.type
_entity.pdbx_description
1 polymer ?
#
loop_
_entity_poly.entity_id
_entity_poly.type
_entity_poly.pdbx_seq_one_letter_code
_entity_poly.pdbx_strand_id
1 'polypeptide(L)'
;MSSSSLSGNRLRVLVDMDGVLADFEGGFLKKYRARYPDEPYITLDDRRGFWVSTQYGQLRSDLCEKAISIWESKDFFIELEPLPGGVEAVKEMAKMDNTDVFICTSPIKHYKHCPYEK
;
A
#
# COMPACT_ATOMS: atom_id res chain seq x y z
N MET A 1 8.08 -48.37 8.34
CA MET A 1 8.86 -47.28 7.71
C MET A 1 8.45 -45.99 8.40
N SER A 2 9.38 -45.38 9.13
CA SER A 2 9.14 -44.20 9.96
C SER A 2 8.82 -43.01 9.06
N SER A 3 7.62 -42.42 9.20
CA SER A 3 7.28 -41.16 8.57
C SER A 3 8.08 -40.05 9.25
N SER A 4 9.23 -39.72 8.68
CA SER A 4 10.00 -38.55 9.10
C SER A 4 9.11 -37.32 8.95
N SER A 5 8.92 -36.61 10.07
CA SER A 5 8.26 -35.32 10.19
C SER A 5 8.55 -34.40 8.99
N LEU A 6 7.50 -34.04 8.24
CA LEU A 6 7.49 -33.02 7.19
C LEU A 6 7.73 -31.59 7.72
N SER A 7 8.34 -31.44 8.90
CA SER A 7 8.72 -30.15 9.49
C SER A 7 10.03 -29.63 8.89
N GLY A 8 10.15 -29.64 7.56
CA GLY A 8 11.15 -28.84 6.89
C GLY A 8 10.76 -27.38 7.11
N ASN A 9 11.68 -26.54 7.59
CA ASN A 9 11.44 -25.10 7.73
C ASN A 9 11.06 -24.51 6.37
N ARG A 10 9.76 -24.34 6.13
CA ARG A 10 9.24 -23.65 4.96
C ARG A 10 9.69 -22.19 5.03
N LEU A 11 10.14 -21.64 3.92
CA LEU A 11 10.44 -20.22 3.80
C LEU A 11 9.15 -19.44 4.03
N ARG A 12 9.14 -18.53 5.01
CA ARG A 12 8.02 -17.62 5.22
C ARG A 12 8.35 -16.25 4.64
N VAL A 13 7.51 -15.78 3.73
CA VAL A 13 7.61 -14.44 3.13
C VAL A 13 6.40 -13.62 3.55
N LEU A 14 6.67 -12.47 4.16
CA LEU A 14 5.65 -11.45 4.43
C LEU A 14 5.79 -10.38 3.35
N VAL A 15 4.73 -10.18 2.57
CA VAL A 15 4.68 -9.21 1.47
C VAL A 15 3.83 -8.04 1.94
N ASP A 16 4.40 -6.85 1.95
CA ASP A 16 3.63 -5.64 2.23
C ASP A 16 2.65 -5.34 1.09
N MET A 17 1.68 -4.46 1.32
CA MET A 17 0.63 -4.12 0.36
C MET A 17 0.83 -2.74 -0.26
N ASP A 18 0.83 -1.67 0.54
CA ASP A 18 0.85 -0.29 0.02
C ASP A 18 2.27 0.08 -0.46
N GLY A 19 2.41 0.38 -1.76
CA GLY A 19 3.71 0.64 -2.38
C GLY A 19 4.51 -0.62 -2.74
N VAL A 20 3.93 -1.81 -2.55
CA VAL A 20 4.52 -3.10 -2.98
C VAL A 20 3.59 -3.87 -3.92
N LEU A 21 2.31 -4.03 -3.54
CA LEU A 21 1.28 -4.66 -4.36
C LEU A 21 0.26 -3.66 -4.89
N ALA A 22 -0.09 -2.65 -4.10
CA ALA A 22 -1.07 -1.62 -4.44
C ALA A 22 -0.37 -0.26 -4.60
N ASP A 23 -0.66 0.46 -5.69
CA ASP A 23 -0.05 1.76 -5.99
C ASP A 23 -0.68 2.88 -5.15
N PHE A 24 -0.30 2.94 -3.86
CA PHE A 24 -0.77 3.95 -2.92
C PHE A 24 -0.41 5.37 -3.37
N GLU A 25 0.84 5.61 -3.77
CA GLU A 25 1.35 6.95 -4.13
C GLU A 25 0.68 7.49 -5.39
N GLY A 26 0.55 6.66 -6.45
CA GLY A 26 -0.15 7.04 -7.67
C GLY A 26 -1.65 7.23 -7.46
N GLY A 27 -2.30 6.32 -6.73
CA GLY A 27 -3.71 6.43 -6.37
C GLY A 27 -4.00 7.68 -5.53
N PHE A 28 -3.16 7.96 -4.54
CA PHE A 28 -3.19 9.19 -3.75
C PHE A 28 -3.07 10.42 -4.64
N LEU A 29 -2.02 10.53 -5.46
CA LEU A 29 -1.78 11.74 -6.24
C LEU A 29 -2.91 12.00 -7.25
N LYS A 30 -3.42 10.94 -7.89
CA LYS A 30 -4.57 11.01 -8.82
C LYS A 30 -5.81 11.57 -8.12
N LYS A 31 -6.19 11.00 -6.97
CA LYS A 31 -7.37 11.44 -6.22
C LYS A 31 -7.18 12.83 -5.58
N TYR A 32 -5.97 13.14 -5.11
CA TYR A 32 -5.63 14.45 -4.57
C TYR A 32 -5.84 15.55 -5.61
N ARG A 33 -5.25 15.40 -6.80
CA ARG A 33 -5.36 16.39 -7.89
C ARG A 33 -6.78 16.54 -8.41
N ALA A 34 -7.58 15.46 -8.39
CA ALA A 34 -8.99 15.54 -8.76
C ALA A 34 -9.84 16.27 -7.73
N ARG A 35 -9.59 16.06 -6.42
CA ARG A 35 -10.36 16.67 -5.33
C ARG A 35 -9.94 18.12 -5.05
N TYR A 36 -8.66 18.43 -5.25
CA TYR A 36 -8.05 19.72 -4.95
C TYR A 36 -7.28 20.26 -6.17
N PRO A 37 -7.99 20.62 -7.26
CA PRO A 37 -7.36 20.96 -8.54
C PRO A 37 -6.50 22.24 -8.48
N ASP A 38 -6.82 23.16 -7.58
CA ASP A 38 -6.13 24.44 -7.43
C ASP A 38 -4.99 24.39 -6.40
N GLU A 39 -4.80 23.26 -5.72
CA GLU A 39 -3.79 23.10 -4.68
C GLU A 39 -2.45 22.63 -5.22
N PRO A 40 -1.32 23.10 -4.65
CA PRO A 40 -0.02 22.61 -5.05
C PRO A 40 0.13 21.14 -4.64
N TYR A 41 0.84 20.38 -5.45
CA TYR A 41 1.05 18.95 -5.24
C TYR A 41 2.53 18.60 -5.46
N ILE A 42 2.91 17.41 -5.00
CA ILE A 42 4.26 16.87 -5.14
C ILE A 42 4.20 15.80 -6.23
N THR A 43 5.08 15.87 -7.22
CA THR A 43 5.17 14.82 -8.24
C THR A 43 5.72 13.53 -7.62
N LEU A 44 5.48 12.38 -8.25
CA LEU A 44 6.03 11.11 -7.76
C LEU A 44 7.57 11.14 -7.71
N ASP A 45 8.22 11.79 -8.68
CA ASP A 45 9.68 11.93 -8.74
C ASP A 45 10.24 12.82 -7.61
N ASP A 46 9.43 13.75 -7.09
CA ASP A 46 9.78 14.67 -6.01
C ASP A 46 9.38 14.16 -4.61
N ARG A 47 8.72 13.00 -4.51
CA ARG A 47 8.35 12.41 -3.22
C ARG A 47 9.58 12.03 -2.40
N ARG A 48 9.62 12.47 -1.15
CA ARG A 48 10.69 12.17 -0.18
C ARG A 48 10.10 11.81 1.17
N GLY A 49 10.74 10.87 1.86
CA GLY A 49 10.27 10.35 3.14
C GLY A 49 8.99 9.52 3.01
N PHE A 50 8.75 8.67 4.01
CA PHE A 50 7.63 7.73 3.99
C PHE A 50 6.26 8.42 4.14
N TRP A 51 6.16 9.48 4.94
CA TRP A 51 4.89 10.11 5.29
C TRP A 51 4.47 11.21 4.30
N VAL A 52 3.54 10.88 3.40
CA VAL A 52 2.94 11.82 2.43
C VAL A 52 2.44 13.08 3.12
N SER A 53 1.64 12.95 4.19
CA SER A 53 1.07 14.09 4.93
C SER A 53 2.13 15.04 5.47
N THR A 54 3.27 14.51 5.93
CA THR A 54 4.38 15.33 6.43
C THR A 54 4.99 16.18 5.32
N GLN A 55 5.25 15.61 4.14
CA GLN A 55 5.82 16.38 3.02
C GLN A 55 4.82 17.41 2.48
N TYR A 56 3.53 17.06 2.40
CA TYR A 56 2.48 18.02 2.02
C TYR A 56 2.35 19.16 3.04
N GLY A 57 2.43 18.86 4.34
CA GLY A 57 2.43 19.89 5.40
C GLY A 57 3.63 20.83 5.34
N GLN A 58 4.78 20.37 4.85
CA GLN A 58 5.96 21.21 4.60
C GLN A 58 5.78 22.12 3.37
N LEU A 59 5.03 21.67 2.36
CA LEU A 59 4.71 22.49 1.19
C LEU A 59 3.81 23.66 1.57
N ARG A 60 2.77 23.39 2.38
CA ARG A 60 1.92 24.41 2.99
C ARG A 60 1.14 23.79 4.17
N SER A 61 1.03 24.53 5.27
CA SER A 61 0.60 24.00 6.57
C SER A 61 -0.79 23.34 6.59
N ASP A 62 -1.74 23.79 5.77
CA ASP A 62 -3.09 23.23 5.68
C ASP A 62 -3.19 21.96 4.83
N LEU A 63 -2.15 21.62 4.06
CA LEU A 63 -2.21 20.50 3.12
C LEU A 63 -2.05 19.13 3.78
N CYS A 64 -1.52 19.09 5.01
CA CYS A 64 -1.39 17.86 5.79
C CYS A 64 -2.76 17.17 5.94
N GLU A 65 -3.78 17.91 6.39
CA GLU A 65 -5.14 17.40 6.59
C GLU A 65 -5.84 17.10 5.26
N LYS A 66 -5.62 17.92 4.23
CA LYS A 66 -6.15 17.65 2.89
C LYS A 66 -5.60 16.34 2.33
N ALA A 67 -4.31 16.09 2.48
CA ALA A 67 -3.69 14.84 2.06
C ALA A 67 -4.30 13.66 2.83
N ILE A 68 -4.39 13.75 4.17
CA ILE A 68 -5.02 12.73 5.02
C ILE A 68 -6.42 12.38 4.56
N SER A 69 -7.23 13.38 4.24
CA SER A 69 -8.62 13.19 3.82
C SER A 69 -8.79 12.37 2.53
N ILE A 70 -7.72 12.20 1.74
CA ILE A 70 -7.74 11.37 0.53
C ILE A 70 -7.77 9.90 0.91
N TRP A 71 -6.82 9.40 1.70
CA TRP A 71 -6.79 7.97 2.06
C TRP A 71 -7.79 7.59 3.15
N GLU A 72 -8.35 8.56 3.87
CA GLU A 72 -9.49 8.31 4.77
C GLU A 72 -10.83 8.22 4.04
N SER A 73 -10.88 8.58 2.75
CA SER A 73 -12.13 8.54 1.98
C SER A 73 -12.53 7.09 1.65
N LYS A 74 -13.84 6.88 1.55
CA LYS A 74 -14.42 5.61 1.08
C LYS A 74 -13.89 5.28 -0.30
N ASP A 75 -13.66 3.99 -0.54
CA ASP A 75 -13.19 3.44 -1.80
C ASP A 75 -11.76 3.89 -2.16
N PHE A 76 -10.99 4.46 -1.24
CA PHE A 76 -9.59 4.80 -1.50
C PHE A 76 -8.75 3.55 -1.75
N PHE A 77 -8.77 2.58 -0.83
CA PHE A 77 -7.87 1.42 -0.88
C PHE A 77 -8.33 0.38 -1.90
N ILE A 78 -9.65 0.17 -2.03
CA ILE A 78 -10.21 -0.83 -2.96
C ILE A 78 -10.01 -0.45 -4.43
N GLU A 79 -9.83 0.84 -4.73
CA GLU A 79 -9.61 1.36 -6.08
C GLU A 79 -8.12 1.55 -6.43
N LEU A 80 -7.20 1.14 -5.54
CA LEU A 80 -5.77 1.20 -5.86
C LEU A 80 -5.45 0.19 -6.96
N GLU A 81 -4.76 0.66 -7.99
CA GLU A 81 -4.27 -0.20 -9.06
C GLU A 81 -3.12 -1.08 -8.54
N PRO A 82 -2.99 -2.32 -9.05
CA PRO A 82 -1.85 -3.16 -8.70
C PRO A 82 -0.55 -2.58 -9.27
N LEU A 83 0.54 -2.71 -8.52
CA LEU A 83 1.87 -2.38 -9.04
C LEU A 83 2.27 -3.38 -10.14
N PRO A 84 2.93 -2.93 -11.23
CA PRO A 84 3.29 -3.79 -12.35
C PRO A 84 4.09 -5.02 -11.92
N GLY A 85 3.58 -6.21 -12.25
CA GLY A 85 4.21 -7.49 -11.92
C GLY A 85 4.03 -7.96 -10.48
N GLY A 86 3.47 -7.14 -9.58
CA GLY A 86 3.32 -7.48 -8.16
C GLY A 86 2.38 -8.68 -7.93
N VAL A 87 1.24 -8.68 -8.61
CA VAL A 87 0.24 -9.76 -8.50
C VAL A 87 0.79 -11.07 -9.08
N GLU A 88 1.44 -11.00 -10.22
CA GLU A 88 2.06 -12.15 -10.89
C GLU A 88 3.16 -12.74 -10.02
N ALA A 89 4.07 -11.91 -9.50
CA ALA A 89 5.18 -12.34 -8.65
C ALA A 89 4.71 -13.03 -7.37
N VAL A 90 3.68 -12.49 -6.69
CA VAL A 90 3.12 -13.14 -5.49
C VAL A 90 2.47 -14.48 -5.83
N LYS A 91 1.73 -14.56 -6.95
CA LYS A 91 1.11 -15.82 -7.40
C LYS A 91 2.15 -16.89 -7.74
N GLU A 92 3.27 -16.50 -8.34
CA GLU A 92 4.38 -17.42 -8.63
C GLU A 92 5.08 -17.85 -7.34
N MET A 93 5.38 -16.91 -6.45
CA MET A 93 6.02 -17.17 -5.15
C MET A 93 5.19 -18.13 -4.29
N ALA A 94 3.86 -17.97 -4.28
CA ALA A 94 2.95 -18.84 -3.53
C ALA A 94 2.88 -20.28 -4.07
N LYS A 95 3.34 -20.52 -5.30
CA LYS A 95 3.41 -21.86 -5.92
C LYS A 95 4.77 -22.54 -5.71
N MET A 96 5.77 -21.84 -5.17
CA MET A 96 7.10 -22.39 -4.96
C MET A 96 7.09 -23.48 -3.89
N ASP A 97 7.90 -24.52 -4.10
CA ASP A 97 8.09 -25.57 -3.11
C ASP A 97 8.59 -25.00 -1.79
N ASN A 98 8.08 -25.55 -0.68
CA ASN A 98 8.48 -25.18 0.68
C ASN A 98 8.41 -23.67 0.99
N THR A 99 7.48 -22.93 0.37
CA THR A 99 7.32 -21.48 0.57
C THR A 99 5.90 -21.14 1.02
N ASP A 100 5.77 -20.35 2.08
CA ASP A 100 4.51 -19.79 2.57
C ASP A 100 4.54 -18.27 2.42
N VAL A 101 3.58 -17.71 1.68
CA VAL A 101 3.48 -16.28 1.42
C VAL A 101 2.26 -15.71 2.13
N PHE A 102 2.45 -14.65 2.90
CA PHE A 102 1.39 -13.92 3.56
C PHE A 102 1.46 -12.45 3.19
N ILE A 103 0.32 -11.83 2.94
CA ILE A 103 0.23 -10.37 2.87
C ILE A 103 0.21 -9.85 4.31
N CYS A 104 1.15 -8.96 4.64
CA CYS A 104 1.27 -8.35 5.96
C CYS A 104 1.29 -6.84 5.81
N THR A 105 0.16 -6.20 6.10
CA THR A 105 -0.03 -4.75 5.91
C THR A 105 -0.53 -4.09 7.19
N SER A 106 -0.27 -2.78 7.32
CA SER A 106 -0.75 -1.98 8.44
C SER A 106 -2.02 -1.22 8.06
N PRO A 107 -3.06 -1.17 8.92
CA PRO A 107 -4.19 -0.28 8.73
C PRO A 107 -3.82 1.16 9.06
N ILE A 108 -4.52 2.13 8.46
CA ILE A 108 -4.48 3.52 8.93
C ILE A 108 -5.23 3.66 10.26
N LYS A 109 -4.96 4.76 10.99
CA LYS A 109 -5.63 5.05 12.27
C LYS A 109 -7.15 5.22 12.12
N HIS A 110 -7.61 5.87 11.06
CA HIS A 110 -9.04 6.04 10.78
C HIS A 110 -9.61 4.79 10.09
N TYR A 111 -9.83 3.75 10.88
CA TYR A 111 -10.14 2.39 10.42
C TYR A 111 -11.53 2.20 9.77
N LYS A 112 -12.32 3.25 9.57
CA LYS A 112 -13.72 3.13 9.10
C LYS A 112 -13.84 2.39 7.76
N HIS A 113 -12.86 2.58 6.87
CA HIS A 113 -12.87 2.06 5.51
C HIS A 113 -11.71 1.09 5.25
N CYS A 114 -10.49 1.49 5.62
CA CYS A 114 -9.24 0.79 5.30
C CYS A 114 -9.21 -0.73 5.56
N PRO A 115 -9.58 -1.28 6.74
CA PRO A 115 -9.43 -2.71 7.00
C PRO A 115 -10.37 -3.60 6.19
N TYR A 116 -11.49 -3.07 5.68
CA TYR A 116 -12.44 -3.83 4.86
C TYR A 116 -12.12 -3.73 3.37
N GLU A 117 -11.36 -2.71 2.98
CA GLU A 117 -10.93 -2.47 1.60
C GLU A 117 -9.56 -3.12 1.28
N LYS A 118 -8.87 -3.64 2.30
CA LYS A 118 -7.60 -4.38 2.20
C LYS A 118 -7.81 -5.87 2.47
#